data_AF-A0A3M7BYP8-F1
#
_entry.id   AF-A0A3M7BYP8-F1
#
_cell.length_a   1.000
_cell.length_b   1.000
_cell.length_c   1.000
_cell.angle_alpha   90.00
_cell.angle_beta   90.00
_cell.angle_gamma   90.00
#
_symmetry.space_group_name_H-M   'P 1'
#
loop_
_entity.id
_entity.type
_entity.pdbx_description
1 polymer ?
#
loop_
_entity_poly.entity_id
_entity_poly.type
_entity_poly.pdbx_seq_one_letter_code
_entity_poly.pdbx_strand_id
1 'polypeptide(L)'
;MTDNPILSYLPPGWTKERYRNATDQDFESLTEEQLAKVMKRRAAETHLETIKWLDEKNAKLIARGAAPLPYPDDIKAGRQDEEAPHTNLPDPAAENLARLIDHVEDSELDLIGFVLFRTHYTDEQSWEAFEKGFYELLDEGIATACGQSVEFKRIEDKVFMRIVSDGALEDQSHEGVARAYRTCMEEDEISDSDDDEEDSWGAKIEPGLTTSMCLFVDEECIRSVVDKPAGSTAFVKAVDGTLGLGQTREYQGTIKVAITSLMPAFYAALLGYNIVDVASKVSDDGVWRDIGPWDEDLEGSRLQEMSSLGGT
;
A
#
# COMPACT_ATOMS: atom_id res chain seq x y z
N MET A 1 2.06 -14.16 -36.25
CA MET A 1 2.86 -12.95 -35.99
C MET A 1 2.50 -11.93 -37.04
N THR A 2 1.51 -11.11 -36.73
CA THR A 2 1.04 -10.02 -37.59
C THR A 2 1.99 -8.83 -37.36
N ASP A 3 2.70 -8.40 -38.40
CA ASP A 3 3.53 -7.19 -38.36
C ASP A 3 2.64 -6.00 -37.97
N ASN A 4 2.64 -5.63 -36.68
CA ASN A 4 1.91 -4.46 -36.21
C ASN A 4 2.71 -3.22 -36.65
N PRO A 5 2.22 -2.45 -37.64
CA PRO A 5 3.00 -1.36 -38.24
C PRO A 5 3.41 -0.30 -37.21
N ILE A 6 2.69 -0.21 -36.09
CA ILE A 6 3.00 0.71 -34.99
C ILE A 6 4.35 0.39 -34.33
N LEU A 7 4.78 -0.87 -34.29
CA LEU A 7 6.05 -1.31 -33.70
C LEU A 7 7.27 -0.78 -34.47
N SER A 8 7.05 -0.29 -35.69
CA SER A 8 8.09 0.29 -36.54
C SER A 8 8.01 1.82 -36.64
N TYR A 9 6.98 2.45 -36.05
CA TYR A 9 6.73 3.88 -36.17
C TYR A 9 7.81 4.71 -35.47
N LEU A 10 8.36 5.71 -36.17
CA LEU A 10 9.23 6.73 -35.60
C LEU A 10 8.69 8.11 -35.97
N PRO A 11 8.77 9.10 -35.05
CA PRO A 11 8.50 10.49 -35.42
C PRO A 11 9.40 10.94 -36.58
N PRO A 12 8.93 11.86 -37.44
CA PRO A 12 9.76 12.41 -38.51
C PRO A 12 11.10 12.95 -37.99
N GLY A 13 12.21 12.47 -38.55
CA GLY A 13 13.56 12.86 -38.13
C GLY A 13 14.12 12.10 -36.92
N TRP A 14 13.37 11.16 -36.33
CA TRP A 14 13.88 10.28 -35.27
C TRP A 14 14.49 9.01 -35.85
N THR A 15 15.62 8.59 -35.27
CA THR A 15 16.21 7.27 -35.50
C THR A 15 15.72 6.28 -34.44
N LYS A 16 15.88 4.97 -34.68
CA LYS A 16 15.57 3.94 -33.66
C LYS A 16 16.38 4.16 -32.38
N GLU A 17 17.63 4.60 -32.52
CA GLU A 17 18.51 4.91 -31.40
C GLU A 17 18.02 6.13 -30.62
N ARG A 18 17.61 7.19 -31.32
CA ARG A 18 16.99 8.36 -30.66
C ARG A 18 15.71 7.99 -29.94
N TYR A 19 14.85 7.15 -30.51
CA TYR A 19 13.62 6.69 -29.86
C TYR A 19 13.89 5.90 -28.56
N ARG A 20 14.92 5.05 -28.55
CA ARG A 20 15.31 4.26 -27.36
C ARG A 20 15.89 5.12 -26.23
N ASN A 21 16.57 6.20 -26.59
CA ASN A 21 17.26 7.08 -25.64
C ASN A 21 16.58 8.46 -25.51
N ALA A 22 15.32 8.59 -25.94
CA ALA A 22 14.60 9.86 -25.95
C ALA A 22 14.28 10.30 -24.51
N THR A 23 14.53 11.56 -24.24
CA THR A 23 14.25 12.22 -22.96
C THR A 23 12.84 12.84 -22.94
N ASP A 24 12.36 13.25 -21.77
CA ASP A 24 11.05 13.92 -21.64
C ASP A 24 10.97 15.18 -22.53
N GLN A 25 12.07 15.93 -22.63
CA GLN A 25 12.18 17.10 -23.50
C GLN A 25 12.07 16.74 -25.00
N ASP A 26 12.53 15.54 -25.41
CA ASP A 26 12.34 15.06 -26.77
C ASP A 26 10.85 14.77 -27.05
N PHE A 27 10.11 14.24 -26.07
CA PHE A 27 8.67 13.98 -26.20
C PHE A 27 7.84 15.26 -26.21
N GLU A 28 8.20 16.26 -25.41
CA GLU A 28 7.56 17.58 -25.42
C GLU A 28 7.71 18.32 -26.76
N SER A 29 8.75 17.99 -27.53
CA SER A 29 8.99 18.58 -28.86
C SER A 29 8.10 17.97 -29.96
N LEU A 30 7.35 16.90 -29.67
CA LEU A 30 6.46 16.24 -30.62
C LEU A 30 5.09 16.92 -30.68
N THR A 31 4.46 16.88 -31.86
CA THR A 31 3.02 17.20 -31.95
C THR A 31 2.20 16.14 -31.23
N GLU A 32 1.00 16.50 -30.77
CA GLU A 32 0.08 15.60 -30.07
C GLU A 32 -0.21 14.31 -30.88
N GLU A 33 -0.35 14.41 -32.20
CA GLU A 33 -0.54 13.24 -33.07
C GLU A 33 0.69 12.32 -33.15
N GLN A 34 1.90 12.89 -33.14
CA GLN A 34 3.14 12.13 -33.13
C GLN A 34 3.38 11.48 -31.78
N LEU A 35 3.11 12.21 -30.69
CA LEU A 35 3.18 11.71 -29.33
C LEU A 35 2.21 10.54 -29.14
N ALA A 36 0.96 10.66 -29.60
CA ALA A 36 -0.03 9.58 -29.53
C ALA A 36 0.44 8.31 -30.27
N LYS A 37 1.07 8.45 -31.45
CA LYS A 37 1.63 7.31 -32.19
C LYS A 37 2.86 6.70 -31.52
N VAL A 38 3.70 7.50 -30.88
CA VAL A 38 4.82 7.05 -30.04
C VAL A 38 4.32 6.26 -28.82
N MET A 39 3.32 6.79 -28.12
CA MET A 39 2.73 6.10 -26.96
C MET A 39 2.06 4.79 -27.37
N LYS A 40 1.37 4.77 -28.51
CA LYS A 40 0.78 3.54 -29.06
C LYS A 40 1.84 2.50 -29.45
N ARG A 41 3.01 2.94 -29.91
CA ARG A 41 4.15 2.06 -30.18
C ARG A 41 4.71 1.49 -28.88
N ARG A 42 4.97 2.33 -27.88
CA ARG A 42 5.45 1.89 -26.55
C ARG A 42 4.49 0.88 -25.93
N ALA A 43 3.19 1.16 -25.93
CA ALA A 43 2.17 0.23 -25.46
C ALA A 43 2.20 -1.12 -26.19
N ALA A 44 2.45 -1.12 -27.51
CA ALA A 44 2.56 -2.36 -28.27
C ALA A 44 3.89 -3.11 -28.00
N GLU A 45 4.99 -2.41 -27.75
CA GLU A 45 6.27 -3.00 -27.33
C GLU A 45 6.15 -3.60 -25.92
N THR A 46 5.56 -2.88 -24.97
CA THR A 46 5.26 -3.36 -23.62
C THR A 46 4.33 -4.58 -23.65
N HIS A 47 3.29 -4.60 -24.48
CA HIS A 47 2.41 -5.77 -24.64
C HIS A 47 3.20 -7.03 -25.04
N LEU A 48 4.19 -6.90 -25.93
CA LEU A 48 5.04 -8.02 -26.33
C LEU A 48 5.98 -8.47 -25.19
N GLU A 49 6.51 -7.53 -24.41
CA GLU A 49 7.34 -7.84 -23.24
C GLU A 49 6.53 -8.53 -22.14
N THR A 50 5.29 -8.08 -21.89
CA THR A 50 4.34 -8.72 -20.97
C THR A 50 4.00 -10.14 -21.40
N ILE A 51 3.76 -10.39 -22.69
CA ILE A 51 3.53 -11.74 -23.22
C ILE A 51 4.75 -12.63 -22.96
N LYS A 52 5.97 -12.12 -23.22
CA LYS A 52 7.21 -12.87 -23.00
C LYS A 52 7.44 -13.19 -21.52
N TRP A 53 7.19 -12.24 -20.64
CA TRP A 53 7.27 -12.47 -19.19
C TRP A 53 6.23 -13.51 -18.72
N LEU A 54 5.00 -13.45 -19.24
CA LEU A 54 3.96 -14.44 -18.98
C LEU A 54 4.37 -15.84 -19.46
N ASP A 55 4.99 -15.96 -20.63
CA ASP A 55 5.54 -17.23 -21.13
C ASP A 55 6.57 -17.83 -20.15
N GLU A 56 7.50 -17.02 -19.66
CA GLU A 56 8.53 -17.44 -18.71
C GLU A 56 7.93 -17.84 -17.35
N LYS A 57 6.91 -17.11 -16.88
CA LYS A 57 6.20 -17.41 -15.62
C LYS A 57 5.34 -18.67 -15.75
N ASN A 58 4.61 -18.82 -16.85
CA ASN A 58 3.80 -20.01 -17.14
C ASN A 58 4.64 -21.27 -17.28
N ALA A 59 5.84 -21.18 -17.89
CA ALA A 59 6.78 -22.29 -17.94
C ALA A 59 7.20 -22.75 -16.52
N LYS A 60 7.45 -21.80 -15.60
CA LYS A 60 7.77 -22.11 -14.20
C LYS A 60 6.58 -22.70 -13.44
N LEU A 61 5.36 -22.21 -13.68
CA LEU A 61 4.14 -22.72 -13.06
C LEU A 61 3.84 -24.16 -13.52
N ILE A 62 3.94 -24.43 -14.82
CA ILE A 62 3.76 -25.77 -15.39
C ILE A 62 4.81 -26.74 -14.83
N ALA A 63 6.07 -26.31 -14.70
CA ALA A 63 7.13 -27.12 -14.09
C ALA A 63 6.87 -27.48 -12.61
N ARG A 64 6.07 -26.67 -11.91
CA ARG A 64 5.64 -26.87 -10.52
C ARG A 64 4.26 -27.55 -10.39
N GLY A 65 3.63 -27.93 -11.51
CA GLY A 65 2.31 -28.55 -11.53
C GLY A 65 1.14 -27.58 -11.28
N ALA A 66 1.37 -26.27 -11.37
CA ALA A 66 0.36 -25.23 -11.23
C ALA A 66 -0.27 -24.86 -12.60
N ALA A 67 -1.49 -24.32 -12.56
CA ALA A 67 -2.18 -23.83 -13.75
C ALA A 67 -1.49 -22.57 -14.33
N PRO A 68 -1.43 -22.41 -15.66
CA PRO A 68 -0.87 -21.21 -16.29
C PRO A 68 -1.80 -20.00 -16.12
N LEU A 69 -1.21 -18.82 -16.04
CA LEU A 69 -1.90 -17.53 -16.08
C LEU A 69 -2.44 -17.26 -17.49
N PRO A 70 -3.64 -16.67 -17.62
CA PRO A 70 -4.24 -16.34 -18.92
C PRO A 70 -3.51 -15.20 -19.63
N TYR A 71 -3.46 -15.23 -20.96
CA TYR A 71 -2.89 -14.13 -21.74
C TYR A 71 -3.88 -12.96 -21.88
N PRO A 72 -3.42 -11.70 -21.93
CA PRO A 72 -4.28 -10.52 -22.03
C PRO A 72 -5.25 -10.52 -23.24
N ASP A 73 -4.88 -11.18 -24.34
CA ASP A 73 -5.71 -11.27 -25.54
C ASP A 73 -6.79 -12.37 -25.42
N ASP A 74 -6.56 -13.40 -24.61
CA ASP A 74 -7.56 -14.45 -24.31
C ASP A 74 -8.72 -13.88 -23.47
N ILE A 75 -8.42 -12.90 -22.63
CA ILE A 75 -9.41 -12.14 -21.84
C ILE A 75 -10.31 -11.29 -22.75
N LYS A 76 -9.77 -10.78 -23.87
CA LYS A 76 -10.53 -9.97 -24.84
C LYS A 76 -11.34 -10.81 -25.83
N ALA A 77 -10.84 -11.97 -26.24
CA ALA A 77 -11.52 -12.86 -27.18
C ALA A 77 -12.75 -13.58 -26.56
N GLY A 78 -12.77 -13.77 -25.24
CA GLY A 78 -13.90 -14.40 -24.53
C GLY A 78 -15.14 -13.50 -24.32
N ARG A 79 -15.14 -12.25 -24.81
CA ARG A 79 -16.17 -11.25 -24.47
C ARG A 79 -17.34 -11.13 -25.46
N GLN A 80 -17.48 -12.04 -26.43
CA GLN A 80 -18.46 -11.85 -27.53
C GLN A 80 -19.57 -12.89 -27.71
N ASP A 81 -19.63 -13.98 -26.93
CA ASP A 81 -20.79 -14.87 -27.00
C ASP A 81 -21.24 -15.35 -25.60
N GLU A 82 -22.54 -15.11 -25.37
CA GLU A 82 -23.46 -15.68 -24.38
C GLU A 82 -23.33 -15.26 -22.89
N GLU A 83 -24.45 -14.71 -22.38
CA GLU A 83 -24.74 -14.46 -20.97
C GLU A 83 -24.55 -15.72 -20.10
N ALA A 84 -23.52 -15.72 -19.25
CA ALA A 84 -23.37 -16.65 -18.13
C ALA A 84 -22.77 -15.91 -16.91
N PRO A 85 -23.04 -16.37 -15.66
CA PRO A 85 -22.89 -15.57 -14.45
C PRO A 85 -21.43 -15.31 -14.05
N HIS A 86 -21.19 -14.16 -13.39
CA HIS A 86 -19.95 -13.76 -12.73
C HIS A 86 -19.18 -14.92 -12.07
N THR A 87 -17.92 -15.17 -12.47
CA THR A 87 -16.88 -15.73 -11.58
C THR A 87 -15.47 -15.45 -12.12
N ASN A 88 -14.56 -15.08 -11.19
CA ASN A 88 -13.10 -14.95 -11.30
C ASN A 88 -12.50 -13.63 -11.79
N LEU A 89 -12.98 -12.50 -11.26
CA LEU A 89 -12.06 -11.36 -11.04
C LEU A 89 -11.26 -11.65 -9.75
N PRO A 90 -9.94 -11.42 -9.72
CA PRO A 90 -9.16 -11.59 -8.51
C PRO A 90 -9.65 -10.63 -7.42
N ASP A 91 -9.71 -11.10 -6.18
CA ASP A 91 -10.04 -10.28 -5.02
C ASP A 91 -8.79 -9.49 -4.60
N PRO A 92 -8.78 -8.15 -4.74
CA PRO A 92 -7.61 -7.33 -4.38
C PRO A 92 -7.21 -7.51 -2.92
N ALA A 93 -8.17 -7.73 -2.02
CA ALA A 93 -7.87 -7.93 -0.60
C ALA A 93 -7.06 -9.22 -0.39
N ALA A 94 -7.47 -10.33 -1.02
CA ALA A 94 -6.74 -11.59 -0.98
C ALA A 94 -5.34 -11.49 -1.62
N GLU A 95 -5.21 -10.76 -2.74
CA GLU A 95 -3.91 -10.54 -3.38
C GLU A 95 -2.96 -9.72 -2.49
N ASN A 96 -3.44 -8.64 -1.87
CA ASN A 96 -2.63 -7.82 -0.98
C ASN A 96 -2.19 -8.62 0.25
N LEU A 97 -3.08 -9.45 0.79
CA LEU A 97 -2.77 -10.32 1.92
C LEU A 97 -1.66 -11.31 1.57
N ALA A 98 -1.74 -11.94 0.39
CA ALA A 98 -0.67 -12.81 -0.09
C ALA A 98 0.66 -12.06 -0.24
N ARG A 99 0.64 -10.84 -0.80
CA ARG A 99 1.84 -9.99 -0.90
C ARG A 99 2.43 -9.62 0.45
N LEU A 100 1.61 -9.35 1.45
CA LEU A 100 2.08 -9.11 2.80
C LEU A 100 2.84 -10.32 3.34
N ILE A 101 2.27 -11.52 3.18
CA ILE A 101 2.89 -12.75 3.66
C ILE A 101 4.21 -13.01 2.92
N ASP A 102 4.20 -12.90 1.59
CA ASP A 102 5.41 -13.03 0.77
C ASP A 102 6.47 -11.99 1.18
N HIS A 103 6.08 -10.73 1.41
CA HIS A 103 6.99 -9.67 1.82
C HIS A 103 7.64 -9.95 3.19
N VAL A 104 6.87 -10.42 4.16
CA VAL A 104 7.35 -10.78 5.50
C VAL A 104 8.32 -11.95 5.45
N GLU A 105 8.04 -12.95 4.61
CA GLU A 105 8.86 -14.15 4.48
C GLU A 105 10.13 -13.89 3.67
N ASP A 106 10.02 -13.22 2.52
CA ASP A 106 11.14 -12.92 1.63
C ASP A 106 12.11 -11.91 2.24
N SER A 107 11.60 -10.98 3.06
CA SER A 107 12.42 -9.97 3.74
C SER A 107 12.84 -10.38 5.15
N GLU A 108 12.48 -11.61 5.58
CA GLU A 108 12.79 -12.16 6.90
C GLU A 108 12.42 -11.21 8.06
N LEU A 109 11.29 -10.51 7.97
CA LEU A 109 10.89 -9.50 8.97
C LEU A 109 10.54 -10.17 10.30
N ASP A 110 11.16 -9.76 11.40
CA ASP A 110 10.87 -10.30 12.73
C ASP A 110 9.56 -9.76 13.31
N LEU A 111 9.32 -8.45 13.16
CA LEU A 111 8.11 -7.76 13.60
C LEU A 111 7.46 -6.99 12.46
N ILE A 112 6.13 -6.96 12.43
CA ILE A 112 5.32 -6.17 11.49
C ILE A 112 4.21 -5.41 12.19
N GLY A 113 3.90 -4.21 11.69
CA GLY A 113 2.80 -3.40 12.19
C GLY A 113 3.11 -1.92 12.11
N PHE A 114 2.66 -1.16 13.11
CA PHE A 114 2.73 0.29 13.07
C PHE A 114 3.35 0.89 14.32
N VAL A 115 3.92 2.08 14.16
CA VAL A 115 4.21 2.98 15.27
C VAL A 115 2.96 3.82 15.54
N LEU A 116 2.50 3.81 16.79
CA LEU A 116 1.29 4.48 17.25
C LEU A 116 1.65 5.56 18.28
N PHE A 117 1.34 6.81 17.94
CA PHE A 117 1.63 7.97 18.76
C PHE A 117 0.41 8.36 19.60
N ARG A 118 0.55 8.41 20.92
CA ARG A 118 -0.46 9.03 21.78
C ARG A 118 -0.33 10.55 21.67
N THR A 119 -1.44 11.24 21.43
CA THR A 119 -1.48 12.71 21.33
C THR A 119 -2.43 13.36 22.34
N HIS A 120 -3.24 12.55 23.03
CA HIS A 120 -4.18 13.02 24.05
C HIS A 120 -3.86 12.45 25.43
N TYR A 121 -3.65 13.32 26.41
CA TYR A 121 -3.10 12.97 27.74
C TYR A 121 -4.02 13.29 28.93
N THR A 122 -5.25 13.75 28.68
CA THR A 122 -6.08 14.33 29.75
C THR A 122 -6.66 13.32 30.74
N ASP A 123 -6.87 12.06 30.35
CA ASP A 123 -7.41 11.00 31.22
C ASP A 123 -6.69 9.66 31.03
N GLU A 124 -5.92 9.26 32.03
CA GLU A 124 -5.17 8.00 32.02
C GLU A 124 -6.08 6.78 32.11
N GLN A 125 -7.23 6.89 32.79
CA GLN A 125 -8.17 5.78 32.89
C GLN A 125 -8.82 5.49 31.53
N SER A 126 -9.18 6.55 30.79
CA SER A 126 -9.66 6.40 29.41
C SER A 126 -8.57 5.89 28.47
N TRP A 127 -7.31 6.27 28.69
CA TRP A 127 -6.19 5.73 27.93
C TRP A 127 -5.99 4.23 28.17
N GLU A 128 -5.93 3.77 29.42
CA GLU A 128 -5.82 2.34 29.75
C GLU A 128 -6.99 1.52 29.18
N ALA A 129 -8.20 2.08 29.25
CA ALA A 129 -9.39 1.46 28.65
C ALA A 129 -9.32 1.40 27.12
N PHE A 130 -8.82 2.47 26.49
CA PHE A 130 -8.57 2.50 25.06
C PHE A 130 -7.52 1.47 24.66
N GLU A 131 -6.37 1.41 25.32
CA GLU A 131 -5.28 0.50 24.97
C GLU A 131 -5.73 -0.96 25.05
N LYS A 132 -6.45 -1.32 26.12
CA LYS A 132 -7.06 -2.65 26.25
C LYS A 132 -8.04 -2.95 25.12
N GLY A 133 -8.97 -2.03 24.84
CA GLY A 133 -9.95 -2.20 23.77
C GLY A 133 -9.35 -2.21 22.37
N PHE A 134 -8.25 -1.46 22.16
CA PHE A 134 -7.50 -1.43 20.93
C PHE A 134 -6.89 -2.81 20.62
N TYR A 135 -6.19 -3.42 21.58
CA TYR A 135 -5.63 -4.75 21.39
C TYR A 135 -6.71 -5.83 21.23
N GLU A 136 -7.81 -5.75 21.98
CA GLU A 136 -8.95 -6.68 21.79
C GLU A 136 -9.52 -6.62 20.35
N LEU A 137 -9.67 -5.42 19.79
CA LEU A 137 -10.15 -5.22 18.42
C LEU A 137 -9.11 -5.61 17.36
N LEU A 138 -7.82 -5.37 17.64
CA LEU A 138 -6.73 -5.77 16.76
C LEU A 138 -6.68 -7.30 16.67
N ASP A 139 -6.73 -7.99 17.81
CA ASP A 139 -6.76 -9.44 17.92
C ASP A 139 -8.02 -10.03 17.26
N GLU A 140 -9.17 -9.37 17.38
CA GLU A 140 -10.40 -9.77 16.68
C GLU A 140 -10.20 -9.73 15.15
N GLY A 141 -9.57 -8.68 14.64
CA GLY A 141 -9.24 -8.54 13.22
C GLY A 141 -8.29 -9.64 12.72
N ILE A 142 -7.22 -9.90 13.47
CA ILE A 142 -6.24 -10.96 13.20
C ILE A 142 -6.92 -12.33 13.23
N ALA A 143 -7.68 -12.63 14.28
CA ALA A 143 -8.38 -13.90 14.43
C ALA A 143 -9.39 -14.15 13.30
N THR A 144 -10.10 -13.11 12.88
CA THR A 144 -11.01 -13.17 11.72
C THR A 144 -10.26 -13.52 10.45
N ALA A 145 -9.12 -12.86 10.19
CA ALA A 145 -8.29 -13.12 9.03
C ALA A 145 -7.69 -14.54 9.05
N CYS A 146 -7.18 -15.01 10.20
CA CYS A 146 -6.71 -16.39 10.39
C CYS A 146 -7.82 -17.44 10.19
N GLY A 147 -9.07 -17.08 10.48
CA GLY A 147 -10.23 -17.93 10.20
C GLY A 147 -10.56 -18.04 8.71
N GLN A 148 -10.17 -17.05 7.91
CA GLN A 148 -10.44 -16.96 6.47
C GLN A 148 -9.25 -17.43 5.61
N SER A 149 -8.03 -17.31 6.11
CA SER A 149 -6.78 -17.69 5.43
C SER A 149 -5.85 -18.43 6.39
N VAL A 150 -5.39 -19.61 5.97
CA VAL A 150 -4.40 -20.40 6.72
C VAL A 150 -3.02 -19.74 6.65
N GLU A 151 -2.78 -18.97 5.59
CA GLU A 151 -1.52 -18.31 5.29
C GLU A 151 -1.26 -17.14 6.25
N PHE A 152 -2.27 -16.33 6.59
CA PHE A 152 -2.09 -15.22 7.54
C PHE A 152 -1.67 -15.70 8.94
N LYS A 153 -2.11 -16.90 9.33
CA LYS A 153 -1.70 -17.53 10.58
C LYS A 153 -0.19 -17.73 10.71
N ARG A 154 0.54 -17.77 9.59
CA ARG A 154 2.01 -17.94 9.58
C ARG A 154 2.76 -16.70 10.06
N ILE A 155 2.11 -15.54 10.05
CA ILE A 155 2.71 -14.25 10.42
C ILE A 155 2.00 -13.59 11.60
N GLU A 156 1.02 -14.26 12.22
CA GLU A 156 0.21 -13.70 13.31
C GLU A 156 1.05 -13.34 14.54
N ASP A 157 2.07 -14.15 14.83
CA ASP A 157 2.99 -13.98 15.97
C ASP A 157 4.01 -12.85 15.77
N LYS A 158 4.14 -12.34 14.54
CA LYS A 158 5.00 -11.23 14.18
C LYS A 158 4.32 -9.87 14.31
N VAL A 159 3.00 -9.84 14.51
CA VAL A 159 2.25 -8.59 14.62
C VAL A 159 2.63 -7.85 15.91
N PHE A 160 3.06 -6.61 15.76
CA PHE A 160 3.48 -5.75 16.86
C PHE A 160 3.10 -4.29 16.62
N MET A 161 2.60 -3.62 17.67
CA MET A 161 2.32 -2.19 17.65
C MET A 161 3.29 -1.49 18.59
N ARG A 162 4.15 -0.62 18.05
CA ARG A 162 5.02 0.21 18.88
C ARG A 162 4.24 1.42 19.34
N ILE A 163 3.66 1.34 20.53
CA ILE A 163 3.00 2.50 21.16
C ILE A 163 4.08 3.40 21.72
N VAL A 164 3.91 4.70 21.48
CA VAL A 164 4.84 5.66 22.00
C VAL A 164 4.10 6.88 22.57
N SER A 165 4.49 7.23 23.80
CA SER A 165 3.73 8.12 24.66
C SER A 165 4.68 9.07 25.40
N ASP A 166 4.73 10.31 24.96
CA ASP A 166 5.57 11.38 25.51
C ASP A 166 4.78 12.68 25.54
N GLY A 167 4.90 13.43 26.63
CA GLY A 167 4.20 14.71 26.80
C GLY A 167 4.53 15.75 25.72
N ALA A 168 5.67 15.64 25.02
CA ALA A 168 5.98 16.49 23.87
C ALA A 168 4.98 16.33 22.70
N LEU A 169 4.24 15.21 22.67
CA LEU A 169 3.24 14.90 21.66
C LEU A 169 1.83 15.36 22.00
N GLU A 170 1.63 15.89 23.21
CA GLU A 170 0.32 16.40 23.63
C GLU A 170 -0.17 17.47 22.65
N ASP A 171 -1.37 17.24 22.09
CA ASP A 171 -2.05 18.10 21.12
C ASP A 171 -1.22 18.47 19.88
N GLN A 172 -0.23 17.66 19.50
CA GLN A 172 0.49 17.86 18.25
C GLN A 172 -0.43 17.75 17.05
N SER A 173 -0.19 18.59 16.04
CA SER A 173 -0.88 18.46 14.75
C SER A 173 -0.47 17.18 14.02
N HIS A 174 -1.23 16.81 12.99
CA HIS A 174 -0.88 15.66 12.14
C HIS A 174 0.52 15.81 11.52
N GLU A 175 0.92 17.02 11.12
CA GLU A 175 2.29 17.29 10.65
C GLU A 175 3.35 17.13 11.76
N GLY A 176 2.98 17.45 13.01
CA GLY A 176 3.81 17.20 14.18
C GLY A 176 4.08 15.71 14.40
N VAL A 177 3.03 14.89 14.32
CA VAL A 177 3.15 13.42 14.41
C VAL A 177 3.99 12.85 13.26
N ALA A 178 3.72 13.25 12.01
CA ALA A 178 4.49 12.78 10.85
C ALA A 178 5.98 13.10 10.98
N ARG A 179 6.31 14.29 11.51
CA ARG A 179 7.69 14.67 11.81
C ARG A 179 8.31 13.82 12.91
N ALA A 180 7.60 13.57 14.01
CA ALA A 180 8.07 12.69 15.07
C ALA A 180 8.36 11.27 14.55
N TYR A 181 7.50 10.76 13.68
CA TYR A 181 7.70 9.46 13.03
C TYR A 181 8.97 9.39 12.19
N ARG A 182 9.26 10.42 11.39
CA ARG A 182 10.51 10.49 10.63
C ARG A 182 11.73 10.58 11.54
N THR A 183 11.66 11.33 12.64
CA THR A 183 12.75 11.40 13.61
C THR A 183 13.10 10.01 14.15
N CYS A 184 12.09 9.18 14.46
CA CYS A 184 12.35 7.79 14.90
C CYS A 184 13.02 6.89 13.83
N MET A 185 13.02 7.31 12.55
CA MET A 185 13.72 6.59 11.47
C MET A 185 15.13 7.12 11.19
N GLU A 186 15.44 8.36 11.59
CA GLU A 186 16.67 9.08 11.21
C GLU A 186 17.84 8.86 12.21
N GLU A 187 17.64 8.12 13.30
CA GLU A 187 18.64 7.92 14.37
C GLU A 187 19.76 6.91 14.03
N ASP A 188 20.43 7.09 12.89
CA ASP A 188 21.64 6.35 12.51
C ASP A 188 22.88 7.28 12.29
N GLU A 189 22.79 8.62 12.41
CA GLU A 189 23.94 9.50 12.07
C GLU A 189 24.60 10.31 13.19
N ILE A 190 24.00 10.50 14.38
CA ILE A 190 24.65 11.28 15.48
C ILE A 190 24.24 10.78 16.86
N SER A 191 24.79 9.64 17.31
CA SER A 191 24.83 9.34 18.75
C SER A 191 25.99 8.39 19.08
N ASP A 192 27.20 8.94 19.20
CA ASP A 192 28.30 8.33 19.96
C ASP A 192 28.13 8.64 21.48
N SER A 193 26.93 8.50 22.03
CA SER A 193 26.71 8.57 23.48
C SER A 193 26.32 7.19 24.00
N ASP A 194 27.27 6.55 24.68
CA ASP A 194 27.14 5.30 25.46
C ASP A 194 26.22 5.43 26.69
N ASP A 195 25.15 6.24 26.61
CA ASP A 195 24.12 6.28 27.65
C ASP A 195 22.93 5.46 27.16
N ASP A 196 22.90 4.20 27.60
CA ASP A 196 21.78 3.25 27.52
C ASP A 196 20.56 3.79 28.28
N GLU A 197 19.93 4.88 27.81
CA GLU A 197 18.58 5.25 28.20
C GLU A 197 17.58 4.48 27.31
N GLU A 198 17.20 3.30 27.80
CA GLU A 198 16.26 2.33 27.22
C GLU A 198 14.84 2.91 26.94
N ASP A 199 14.60 4.17 27.33
CA ASP A 199 13.30 4.87 27.29
C ASP A 199 13.23 6.05 26.30
N SER A 200 14.27 6.30 25.50
CA SER A 200 14.24 7.33 24.46
C SER A 200 13.56 6.82 23.19
N TRP A 201 12.81 7.69 22.48
CA TRP A 201 12.20 7.44 21.17
C TRP A 201 13.16 6.93 20.09
N GLY A 202 14.46 6.98 20.39
CA GLY A 202 15.58 6.69 19.53
C GLY A 202 16.03 5.26 19.33
N ALA A 203 15.36 4.29 19.96
CA ALA A 203 15.58 2.90 19.57
C ALA A 203 15.19 2.70 18.09
N LYS A 204 16.12 2.16 17.29
CA LYS A 204 15.94 1.85 15.86
C LYS A 204 14.58 1.18 15.64
N ILE A 205 13.75 1.75 14.76
CA ILE A 205 12.48 1.13 14.38
C ILE A 205 12.76 -0.14 13.56
N GLU A 206 12.10 -1.23 13.91
CA GLU A 206 12.14 -2.47 13.13
C GLU A 206 11.67 -2.25 11.68
N PRO A 207 12.30 -2.86 10.67
CA PRO A 207 11.94 -2.60 9.27
C PRO A 207 10.45 -2.83 8.96
N GLY A 208 9.82 -3.85 9.55
CA GLY A 208 8.38 -4.11 9.36
C GLY A 208 7.44 -3.17 10.13
N LEU A 209 7.97 -2.20 10.88
CA LEU A 209 7.20 -1.08 11.45
C LEU A 209 7.41 0.22 10.65
N THR A 210 8.29 0.19 9.65
CA THR A 210 8.64 1.33 8.79
C THR A 210 7.73 1.30 7.56
N THR A 211 6.54 1.90 7.71
CA THR A 211 5.52 1.97 6.66
C THR A 211 5.36 3.40 6.15
N SER A 212 4.60 3.59 5.08
CA SER A 212 4.36 4.91 4.50
C SER A 212 3.45 5.80 5.38
N MET A 213 2.75 5.21 6.36
CA MET A 213 1.87 5.91 7.30
C MET A 213 2.05 5.42 8.73
N CYS A 214 2.15 6.32 9.71
CA CYS A 214 2.09 5.95 11.13
C CYS A 214 0.71 6.22 11.73
N LEU A 215 0.45 5.69 12.92
CA LEU A 215 -0.83 5.85 13.61
C LEU A 215 -0.75 6.92 14.70
N PHE A 216 -1.85 7.58 14.98
CA PHE A 216 -2.00 8.39 16.18
C PHE A 216 -3.39 8.29 16.80
N VAL A 217 -3.42 8.58 18.10
CA VAL A 217 -4.61 8.49 18.94
C VAL A 217 -4.83 9.82 19.62
N ASP A 218 -5.93 10.47 19.25
CA ASP A 218 -6.45 11.66 19.91
C ASP A 218 -7.73 11.32 20.70
N GLU A 219 -8.37 12.34 21.28
CA GLU A 219 -9.60 12.19 22.06
C GLU A 219 -10.72 11.48 21.27
N GLU A 220 -10.80 11.71 19.96
CA GLU A 220 -11.82 11.11 19.11
C GLU A 220 -11.62 9.59 18.98
N CYS A 221 -10.37 9.17 18.77
CA CYS A 221 -9.99 7.76 18.71
C CYS A 221 -10.30 7.04 20.04
N ILE A 222 -9.94 7.65 21.18
CA ILE A 222 -10.24 7.11 22.52
C ILE A 222 -11.74 6.89 22.70
N ARG A 223 -12.54 7.92 22.40
CA ARG A 223 -14.00 7.85 22.51
C ARG A 223 -14.60 6.78 21.60
N SER A 224 -14.01 6.55 20.43
CA SER A 224 -14.49 5.53 19.47
C SER A 224 -14.39 4.10 20.00
N VAL A 225 -13.45 3.84 20.92
CA VAL A 225 -13.25 2.53 21.57
C VAL A 225 -14.00 2.47 22.90
N VAL A 226 -13.82 3.47 23.76
CA VAL A 226 -14.31 3.45 25.15
C VAL A 226 -15.82 3.66 25.22
N ASP A 227 -16.34 4.65 24.49
CA ASP A 227 -17.77 5.03 24.52
C ASP A 227 -18.54 4.50 23.31
N LYS A 228 -17.96 3.53 22.59
CA LYS A 228 -18.38 3.03 21.27
C LYS A 228 -19.90 3.02 21.10
N PRO A 229 -20.47 3.99 20.35
CA PRO A 229 -21.89 3.99 20.04
C PRO A 229 -22.32 2.69 19.35
N ALA A 230 -23.56 2.26 19.62
CA ALA A 230 -24.09 1.06 18.97
C ALA A 230 -24.09 1.23 17.44
N GLY A 231 -23.39 0.33 16.75
CA GLY A 231 -23.27 0.35 15.29
C GLY A 231 -22.16 1.23 14.71
N SER A 232 -21.38 1.92 15.54
CA SER A 232 -20.17 2.63 15.06
C SER A 232 -18.95 1.72 15.02
N THR A 233 -18.01 2.04 14.14
CA THR A 233 -16.70 1.37 14.08
C THR A 233 -15.68 2.13 14.91
N ALA A 234 -14.95 1.38 15.74
CA ALA A 234 -13.81 1.91 16.48
C ALA A 234 -12.61 2.03 15.54
N PHE A 235 -11.90 3.15 15.63
CA PHE A 235 -10.86 3.50 14.68
C PHE A 235 -9.66 4.18 15.37
N VAL A 236 -8.54 4.17 14.66
CA VAL A 236 -7.39 5.04 14.91
C VAL A 236 -7.16 5.90 13.67
N LYS A 237 -6.31 6.93 13.77
CA LYS A 237 -5.98 7.79 12.63
C LYS A 237 -4.60 7.41 12.11
N ALA A 238 -4.49 7.16 10.81
CA ALA A 238 -3.22 7.04 10.12
C ALA A 238 -2.83 8.39 9.52
N VAL A 239 -1.56 8.77 9.65
CA VAL A 239 -0.99 9.98 9.05
C VAL A 239 0.11 9.61 8.08
N ASP A 240 0.13 10.28 6.94
CA ASP A 240 1.17 10.15 5.92
C ASP A 240 2.53 10.58 6.49
N GLY A 241 3.50 9.68 6.47
CA GLY A 241 4.85 9.92 7.00
C GLY A 241 5.58 11.05 6.27
N THR A 242 5.15 11.44 5.07
CA THR A 242 5.70 12.55 4.27
C THR A 242 4.93 13.86 4.45
N LEU A 243 3.88 13.87 5.27
CA LEU A 243 3.08 15.07 5.50
C LEU A 243 3.95 16.21 6.03
N GLY A 244 3.72 17.40 5.46
CA GLY A 244 4.50 18.61 5.75
C GLY A 244 5.71 18.83 4.83
N LEU A 245 6.06 17.90 3.94
CA LEU A 245 7.20 18.01 3.01
C LEU A 245 6.85 18.59 1.62
N GLY A 246 5.74 19.34 1.49
CA GLY A 246 5.40 20.07 0.27
C GLY A 246 4.32 19.43 -0.63
N GLN A 247 3.43 18.60 -0.06
CA GLN A 247 2.34 17.97 -0.79
C GLN A 247 1.34 18.97 -1.43
N THR A 248 0.75 18.57 -2.55
CA THR A 248 -0.33 19.28 -3.27
C THR A 248 -1.66 19.18 -2.50
N ARG A 249 -2.45 20.27 -2.57
CA ARG A 249 -3.59 20.59 -1.67
C ARG A 249 -4.82 19.65 -1.69
N GLU A 250 -4.81 18.53 -2.39
CA GLU A 250 -6.02 17.69 -2.59
C GLU A 250 -6.18 16.60 -1.51
N TYR A 251 -5.09 16.10 -0.93
CA TYR A 251 -5.09 15.08 0.12
C TYR A 251 -4.81 15.70 1.49
N GLN A 252 -5.62 15.36 2.50
CA GLN A 252 -5.49 15.92 3.86
C GLN A 252 -4.37 15.28 4.69
N GLY A 253 -3.67 14.26 4.18
CA GLY A 253 -2.57 13.62 4.90
C GLY A 253 -2.99 12.63 5.97
N THR A 254 -4.30 12.43 6.20
CA THR A 254 -4.80 11.54 7.27
C THR A 254 -6.00 10.71 6.84
N ILE A 255 -6.12 9.52 7.42
CA ILE A 255 -7.19 8.55 7.18
C ILE A 255 -7.63 7.96 8.52
N LYS A 256 -8.94 7.87 8.80
CA LYS A 256 -9.44 7.07 9.94
C LYS A 256 -9.51 5.62 9.49
N VAL A 257 -8.90 4.71 10.23
CA VAL A 257 -8.78 3.29 9.87
C VAL A 257 -9.41 2.44 10.96
N ALA A 258 -10.29 1.51 10.57
CA ALA A 258 -10.88 0.56 11.49
C ALA A 258 -9.79 -0.30 12.14
N ILE A 259 -9.82 -0.43 13.47
CA ILE A 259 -8.76 -1.17 14.21
C ILE A 259 -8.68 -2.63 13.76
N THR A 260 -9.83 -3.27 13.52
CA THR A 260 -9.94 -4.65 13.02
C THR A 260 -9.34 -4.85 11.62
N SER A 261 -9.13 -3.77 10.87
CA SER A 261 -8.61 -3.80 9.49
C SER A 261 -7.12 -3.48 9.41
N LEU A 262 -6.46 -3.06 10.51
CA LEU A 262 -5.09 -2.54 10.49
C LEU A 262 -4.10 -3.50 9.85
N MET A 263 -4.05 -4.75 10.32
CA MET A 263 -3.11 -5.74 9.78
C MET A 263 -3.62 -6.46 8.54
N PRO A 264 -4.83 -7.06 8.54
CA PRO A 264 -5.24 -7.91 7.42
C PRO A 264 -5.57 -7.12 6.14
N ALA A 265 -5.85 -5.82 6.24
CA ALA A 265 -6.23 -5.01 5.09
C ALA A 265 -5.33 -3.78 4.92
N PHE A 266 -5.17 -2.94 5.94
CA PHE A 266 -4.54 -1.64 5.78
C PHE A 266 -3.03 -1.75 5.54
N TYR A 267 -2.30 -2.48 6.38
CA TYR A 267 -0.87 -2.75 6.18
C TYR A 267 -0.62 -3.40 4.82
N ALA A 268 -1.44 -4.40 4.47
CA ALA A 268 -1.36 -5.08 3.18
C ALA A 268 -1.60 -4.12 1.98
N ALA A 269 -2.54 -3.20 2.11
CA ALA A 269 -2.83 -2.20 1.08
C ALA A 269 -1.68 -1.19 0.92
N LEU A 270 -1.03 -0.77 2.01
CA LEU A 270 0.11 0.15 1.95
C LEU A 270 1.33 -0.43 1.22
N LEU A 271 1.46 -1.76 1.13
CA LEU A 271 2.48 -2.42 0.32
C LEU A 271 2.16 -2.43 -1.19
N GLY A 272 0.87 -2.30 -1.54
CA GLY A 272 0.38 -2.52 -2.91
C GLY A 272 -0.12 -1.28 -3.62
N TYR A 273 -0.40 -0.18 -2.92
CA TYR A 273 -1.06 1.02 -3.43
C TYR A 273 -0.42 2.29 -2.90
N ASN A 274 -0.61 3.39 -3.64
CA ASN A 274 -0.29 4.72 -3.14
C ASN A 274 -1.28 5.14 -2.04
N ILE A 275 -0.83 6.00 -1.13
CA ILE A 275 -1.65 6.51 -0.03
C ILE A 275 -2.92 7.19 -0.56
N VAL A 276 -2.85 7.91 -1.68
CA VAL A 276 -4.00 8.60 -2.29
C VAL A 276 -5.06 7.61 -2.75
N ASP A 277 -4.64 6.49 -3.33
CA ASP A 277 -5.51 5.41 -3.78
C ASP A 277 -6.20 4.73 -2.59
N VAL A 278 -5.45 4.45 -1.52
CA VAL A 278 -5.99 3.93 -0.27
C VAL A 278 -7.00 4.91 0.34
N ALA A 279 -6.66 6.21 0.40
CA ALA A 279 -7.52 7.26 0.93
C ALA A 279 -8.82 7.43 0.12
N SER A 280 -8.81 7.14 -1.19
CA SER A 280 -10.00 7.21 -2.04
C SER A 280 -11.07 6.18 -1.68
N LYS A 281 -10.71 5.12 -0.94
CA LYS A 281 -11.60 4.02 -0.54
C LYS A 281 -12.17 4.16 0.87
N VAL A 282 -12.04 5.33 1.49
CA VAL A 282 -12.72 5.64 2.76
C VAL A 282 -14.24 5.49 2.56
N SER A 283 -14.88 4.76 3.47
CA SER A 283 -16.34 4.54 3.44
C SER A 283 -17.12 5.82 3.73
N ASP A 284 -18.42 5.81 3.45
CA ASP A 284 -19.32 6.96 3.66
C ASP A 284 -19.33 7.50 5.11
N ASP A 285 -19.03 6.65 6.09
CA ASP A 285 -18.92 7.04 7.50
C ASP A 285 -17.56 7.63 7.88
N GLY A 286 -16.68 7.81 6.90
CA GLY A 286 -15.36 8.40 7.06
C GLY A 286 -14.31 7.45 7.60
N VAL A 287 -14.59 6.14 7.70
CA VAL A 287 -13.64 5.12 8.20
C VAL A 287 -13.25 4.16 7.09
N TRP A 288 -11.95 3.97 6.90
CA TRP A 288 -11.38 3.01 5.98
C TRP A 288 -11.40 1.59 6.56
N ARG A 289 -11.75 0.59 5.74
CA ARG A 289 -11.88 -0.82 6.16
C ARG A 289 -11.19 -1.80 5.22
N ASP A 290 -11.26 -1.54 3.93
CA ASP A 290 -10.67 -2.37 2.88
C ASP A 290 -10.51 -1.53 1.60
N ILE A 291 -9.74 -2.04 0.65
CA ILE A 291 -9.52 -1.41 -0.66
C ILE A 291 -10.72 -1.57 -1.60
N GLY A 292 -11.72 -2.37 -1.20
CA GLY A 292 -12.90 -2.68 -1.97
C GLY A 292 -12.70 -3.82 -2.97
N PRO A 293 -13.76 -4.14 -3.73
CA PRO A 293 -13.67 -5.06 -4.85
C PRO A 293 -12.77 -4.49 -5.94
N TRP A 294 -12.39 -5.36 -6.88
CA TRP A 294 -11.56 -5.00 -8.02
C TRP A 294 -12.11 -3.78 -8.79
N ASP A 295 -11.23 -2.83 -9.03
CA ASP A 295 -11.52 -1.53 -9.67
C ASP A 295 -10.58 -1.35 -10.86
N GLU A 296 -11.16 -1.25 -12.07
CA GLU A 296 -10.42 -1.16 -13.35
C GLU A 296 -9.36 -0.05 -13.35
N ASP A 297 -9.70 1.12 -12.81
CA ASP A 297 -8.87 2.32 -12.88
C ASP A 297 -7.75 2.27 -11.84
N LEU A 298 -8.07 1.81 -10.63
CA LEU A 298 -7.11 1.62 -9.54
C LEU A 298 -6.06 0.56 -9.89
N GLU A 299 -6.52 -0.56 -10.41
CA GLU A 299 -5.70 -1.73 -10.73
C GLU A 299 -4.85 -1.48 -11.97
N GLY A 300 -5.39 -0.75 -12.95
CA GLY A 300 -4.63 -0.25 -14.10
C GLY A 300 -3.48 0.66 -13.68
N SER A 301 -3.74 1.60 -12.75
CA SER A 301 -2.72 2.52 -12.22
C SER A 301 -1.63 1.76 -11.45
N ARG A 302 -2.02 0.85 -10.56
CA ARG A 302 -1.10 -0.04 -9.80
C ARG A 302 -0.17 -0.82 -10.74
N LEU A 303 -0.72 -1.46 -11.77
CA LEU A 303 0.06 -2.27 -12.71
C LEU A 303 1.02 -1.43 -13.56
N GLN A 304 0.62 -0.20 -13.91
CA GLN A 304 1.47 0.73 -14.66
C GLN A 304 2.68 1.19 -13.83
N GLU A 305 2.49 1.46 -12.54
CA GLU A 305 3.57 1.85 -11.63
C GLU A 305 4.55 0.69 -11.35
N MET A 306 4.02 -0.51 -11.07
CA MET A 306 4.87 -1.71 -10.89
C MET A 306 5.72 -2.01 -12.13
N SER A 307 5.17 -1.78 -13.33
CA SER A 307 5.90 -1.94 -14.58
C SER A 307 6.98 -0.87 -14.79
N SER A 308 6.80 0.31 -14.20
CA SER A 308 7.77 1.41 -14.26
C SER A 308 8.95 1.20 -13.31
N LEU A 309 8.76 0.49 -12.19
CA LEU A 309 9.81 0.15 -11.21
C LEU A 309 10.68 -1.06 -11.61
N GLY A 310 10.19 -1.94 -12.48
CA GLY A 310 10.94 -3.12 -12.97
C GLY A 310 11.91 -2.84 -14.13
N GLY A 311 12.09 -1.57 -14.50
CA GLY A 311 12.91 -1.13 -15.62
C GLY A 311 14.18 -0.40 -15.19
N THR A 312 15.06 -1.04 -14.42
CA THR A 312 16.46 -0.62 -14.22
C THR A 312 17.39 -1.82 -14.25
#